data_AF-A0A2C0ZDD6-F1
#
_entry.id   AF-A0A2C0ZDD6-F1
#
_cell.length_a   1.000
_cell.length_b   1.000
_cell.length_c   1.000
_cell.angle_alpha   90.00
_cell.angle_beta   90.00
_cell.angle_gamma   90.00
#
_symmetry.space_group_name_H-M   'P 1'
#
loop_
_entity.id
_entity.type
_entity.pdbx_description
1 polymer ?
#
loop_
_entity_poly.entity_id
_entity_poly.type
_entity_poly.pdbx_seq_one_letter_code
_entity_poly.pdbx_strand_id
1 'polypeptide(L)'
;YNRHNRFLADAAHELRTPIAIARTRADLLPDAEISHQLRDDIDRLSRVAHQLLEMQAIGVVELRAEKKDLNVLVETIAADLAPIAMDAGYDFDFE
;
A
#
# COMPACT_ATOMS: atom_id res chain seq x y z
N TYR A 1 10.43 18.33 12.53
CA TYR A 1 10.05 17.06 11.91
C TYR A 1 8.64 16.57 12.30
N ASN A 2 8.32 16.39 13.59
CA ASN A 2 7.03 15.81 14.03
C ASN A 2 5.73 16.55 13.63
N ARG A 3 5.73 17.88 13.47
CA ARG A 3 4.51 18.63 13.08
C ARG A 3 4.15 18.49 11.60
N HIS A 4 5.14 18.53 10.72
CA HIS A 4 4.92 18.40 9.27
C HIS A 4 4.44 16.99 8.92
N ASN A 5 5.05 15.98 9.55
CA ASN A 5 4.65 14.60 9.46
C ASN A 5 3.18 14.39 9.88
N ARG A 6 2.80 14.91 11.05
CA ARG A 6 1.42 14.82 11.54
C ARG A 6 0.41 15.56 10.65
N PHE A 7 0.76 16.73 10.12
CA PHE A 7 -0.09 17.43 9.15
C PHE A 7 -0.34 16.61 7.88
N LEU A 8 0.70 15.96 7.33
CA LEU A 8 0.54 15.08 6.16
C LEU A 8 -0.31 13.84 6.50
N ALA A 9 -0.18 13.31 7.73
CA ALA A 9 -1.00 12.21 8.22
C ALA A 9 -2.48 12.57 8.26
N ASP A 10 -2.79 13.72 8.86
CA ASP A 10 -4.15 14.23 9.01
C ASP A 10 -4.77 14.47 7.62
N ALA A 11 -4.03 15.09 6.71
CA ALA A 11 -4.46 15.28 5.33
C ALA A 11 -4.72 13.96 4.60
N ALA A 12 -3.82 12.97 4.73
CA ALA A 12 -4.00 11.66 4.10
C ALA A 12 -5.21 10.89 4.68
N HIS A 13 -5.47 11.03 5.98
CA HIS A 13 -6.65 10.46 6.61
C HIS A 13 -7.94 11.12 6.11
N GLU A 14 -7.96 12.46 6.05
CA GLU A 14 -9.08 13.23 5.51
C GLU A 14 -9.37 12.91 4.05
N LEU A 15 -8.36 12.51 3.26
CA LEU A 15 -8.53 12.08 1.87
C LEU A 15 -9.16 10.69 1.70
N ARG A 16 -9.05 9.77 2.68
CA ARG A 16 -9.59 8.40 2.55
C ARG A 16 -11.10 8.38 2.31
N THR A 17 -11.84 9.17 3.07
CA THR A 17 -13.29 9.26 2.98
C THR A 17 -13.79 9.78 1.62
N PRO A 18 -13.33 10.94 1.10
CA PRO A 18 -13.73 11.42 -0.22
C PRO A 18 -13.26 10.51 -1.36
N ILE A 19 -12.10 9.85 -1.25
CA ILE A 19 -11.65 8.84 -2.23
C ILE A 19 -12.59 7.63 -2.24
N ALA A 20 -12.98 7.12 -1.07
CA ALA A 20 -13.93 6.00 -0.97
C ALA A 20 -15.30 6.37 -1.56
N ILE A 21 -15.80 7.58 -1.28
CA ILE A 21 -17.05 8.09 -1.87
C ILE A 21 -16.92 8.20 -3.39
N ALA A 22 -15.80 8.74 -3.89
CA ALA A 22 -15.54 8.85 -5.33
C ALA A 22 -15.50 7.47 -5.99
N ARG A 23 -14.86 6.48 -5.37
CA ARG A 23 -14.83 5.09 -5.85
C ARG A 23 -16.23 4.52 -5.95
N THR A 24 -17.04 4.60 -4.89
CA THR A 24 -18.43 4.11 -4.91
C THR A 24 -19.24 4.77 -6.02
N ARG A 25 -19.06 6.07 -6.28
CA ARG A 25 -19.73 6.77 -7.38
C ARG A 25 -19.23 6.32 -8.75
N ALA A 26 -17.92 6.14 -8.91
CA ALA A 26 -17.32 5.64 -10.15
C ALA A 26 -17.77 4.21 -10.45
N ASP A 27 -17.98 3.39 -9.41
CA ASP A 27 -18.46 2.02 -9.55
C ASP A 27 -19.90 1.92 -10.11
N LEU A 28 -20.69 2.98 -9.96
CA LEU A 28 -22.04 3.10 -10.51
C LEU A 28 -22.10 3.62 -11.95
N LEU A 29 -20.97 4.07 -12.51
CA LEU A 29 -20.93 4.56 -13.89
C LEU A 29 -21.08 3.41 -14.89
N PRO A 30 -21.64 3.67 -16.09
CA PRO A 30 -21.70 2.69 -17.16
C PRO A 30 -20.32 2.13 -17.50
N ASP A 31 -20.32 0.90 -18.03
CA ASP A 31 -19.10 0.25 -18.49
C ASP A 31 -18.59 0.92 -19.78
N ALA A 32 -17.65 1.85 -19.62
CA ALA A 32 -17.06 2.63 -20.70
C ALA A 32 -15.60 2.91 -20.37
N GLU A 33 -14.76 3.04 -21.39
CA GLU A 33 -13.31 3.26 -21.27
C GLU A 33 -12.96 4.41 -20.29
N ILE A 34 -13.68 5.53 -20.36
CA ILE A 34 -13.46 6.67 -19.45
C ILE A 34 -13.79 6.34 -17.98
N SER A 35 -14.75 5.44 -17.75
CA SER A 35 -15.12 4.99 -16.40
C SER A 35 -14.07 4.04 -15.82
N HIS A 36 -13.38 3.26 -16.65
CA HIS A 36 -12.24 2.44 -16.23
C HIS A 36 -11.06 3.32 -15.84
N GLN A 37 -10.69 4.26 -16.71
CA GLN A 37 -9.62 5.23 -16.45
C GLN A 37 -9.86 6.02 -15.16
N LEU A 38 -11.09 6.45 -14.91
CA LEU A 38 -11.45 7.12 -13.67
C LEU A 38 -11.27 6.22 -12.43
N ARG A 39 -11.64 4.94 -12.50
CA ARG A 39 -11.44 3.99 -11.40
C ARG A 39 -9.95 3.76 -11.14
N ASP A 40 -9.15 3.64 -12.19
CA ASP A 40 -7.69 3.50 -12.09
C ASP A 40 -7.04 4.73 -11.45
N ASP A 41 -7.47 5.93 -11.83
CA ASP A 41 -7.01 7.18 -11.21
C ASP A 41 -7.38 7.26 -9.73
N ILE A 42 -8.62 6.87 -9.37
CA ILE A 42 -9.07 6.81 -7.98
C ILE A 42 -8.25 5.78 -7.18
N ASP A 43 -7.94 4.62 -7.77
CA ASP A 43 -7.10 3.60 -7.15
C ASP A 43 -5.68 4.10 -6.94
N ARG A 44 -5.14 4.84 -7.90
CA ARG A 44 -3.84 5.49 -7.75
C ARG A 44 -3.85 6.51 -6.63
N LEU A 45 -4.89 7.34 -6.51
CA LEU A 45 -5.04 8.28 -5.39
C LEU A 45 -5.13 7.56 -4.03
N SER A 46 -5.88 6.46 -3.97
CA SER A 46 -5.99 5.62 -2.77
C SER A 46 -4.62 5.08 -2.33
N ARG A 47 -3.82 4.56 -3.27
CA ARG A 47 -2.45 4.09 -3.01
C ARG A 47 -1.54 5.20 -2.46
N VAL A 48 -1.57 6.39 -3.05
CA VAL A 48 -0.76 7.54 -2.59
C VAL A 48 -1.16 7.95 -1.17
N ALA A 49 -2.45 8.05 -0.87
CA ALA A 49 -2.93 8.38 0.48
C ALA A 49 -2.50 7.32 1.51
N HIS A 50 -2.52 6.04 1.12
CA HIS A 50 -2.05 4.96 1.98
C HIS A 50 -0.55 5.06 2.28
N GLN A 51 0.28 5.29 1.26
CA GLN A 51 1.74 5.44 1.42
C GLN A 51 2.10 6.61 2.35
N LEU A 52 1.39 7.74 2.23
CA LEU A 52 1.58 8.90 3.12
C LEU A 52 1.33 8.56 4.60
N LEU A 53 0.37 7.66 4.88
CA LEU A 53 0.07 7.18 6.23
C LEU A 53 1.13 6.19 6.73
N GLU A 54 1.59 5.26 5.88
CA GLU A 54 2.63 4.29 6.25
C GLU A 54 3.95 4.99 6.64
N MET A 55 4.31 6.06 5.94
CA MET A 55 5.50 6.87 6.26
C MET A 55 5.45 7.48 7.67
N GLN A 56 4.26 7.63 8.27
CA GLN A 56 4.10 8.09 9.66
C GLN A 56 4.31 6.97 10.67
N ALA A 57 3.85 5.75 10.36
CA ALA A 57 3.99 4.60 11.23
C ALA A 57 5.47 4.29 11.52
N ILE A 58 6.35 4.52 10.54
CA ILE A 58 7.80 4.33 10.64
C ILE A 58 8.44 5.30 11.67
N GLY A 59 7.80 6.43 11.99
CA GLY A 59 8.38 7.48 12.84
C GLY A 59 8.25 7.28 14.36
N VAL A 60 7.57 6.22 14.84
CA VAL A 60 7.22 6.07 16.27
C VAL A 60 7.54 4.68 16.83
N VAL A 61 8.01 3.73 16.02
CA VAL A 61 8.36 2.40 16.55
C VAL A 61 9.80 2.42 17.08
N GLU A 62 9.96 2.60 18.38
CA GLU A 62 11.17 2.13 19.06
C GLU A 62 11.18 0.60 18.99
N LEU A 63 11.70 0.06 17.89
CA LEU A 63 11.96 -1.36 17.76
C LEU A 63 13.12 -1.70 18.70
N ARG A 64 12.84 -2.49 19.74
CA ARG A 64 13.92 -3.13 20.49
C ARG A 64 14.64 -4.08 19.55
N ALA A 65 15.96 -3.96 19.48
CA ALA A 65 16.77 -4.93 18.76
C ALA A 65 16.63 -6.29 19.43
N GLU A 66 16.15 -7.28 18.68
CA GLU A 66 16.02 -8.66 19.11
C GLU A 66 16.88 -9.56 18.22
N LYS A 67 17.49 -10.59 18.81
CA LYS A 67 18.12 -11.64 18.01
C LYS A 67 17.03 -12.39 17.27
N LYS A 68 17.14 -12.44 15.94
CA LYS A 68 16.27 -13.23 15.05
C LYS A 68 17.14 -14.11 14.16
N ASP A 69 16.63 -15.29 13.86
CA ASP A 69 17.21 -16.13 12.83
C ASP A 69 16.86 -15.53 11.46
N LEU A 70 17.88 -15.09 10.73
CA LEU A 70 17.68 -14.46 9.43
C LEU A 70 17.29 -15.48 8.36
N ASN A 71 17.68 -16.75 8.48
CA ASN A 71 17.30 -17.77 7.52
C ASN A 71 15.78 -17.98 7.58
N VAL A 72 15.21 -18.10 8.79
CA VAL A 72 13.76 -18.24 8.99
C VAL A 72 12.99 -17.00 8.49
N LEU A 73 13.54 -15.80 8.75
CA LEU A 73 12.91 -14.56 8.29
C LEU A 73 12.88 -14.47 6.76
N VAL A 74 14.00 -14.75 6.11
CA VAL A 74 14.10 -14.66 4.65
C VAL A 74 13.33 -15.78 3.97
N GLU A 75 13.30 -16.99 4.54
CA GLU A 75 12.47 -18.10 4.06
C GLU A 75 10.98 -17.73 4.07
N THR A 76 10.51 -17.09 5.15
CA THR A 76 9.12 -16.61 5.25
C THR A 76 8.81 -15.58 4.16
N ILE A 77 9.70 -14.60 3.97
CA ILE A 77 9.54 -13.57 2.94
C ILE A 77 9.57 -14.19 1.54
N ALA A 78 10.46 -15.15 1.30
CA ALA A 78 10.58 -15.84 0.02
C ALA A 78 9.31 -16.62 -0.30
N ALA A 79 8.75 -17.33 0.69
CA ALA A 79 7.48 -18.06 0.54
C ALA A 79 6.30 -17.13 0.23
N ASP A 80 6.27 -15.93 0.83
CA ASP A 80 5.22 -14.93 0.56
C ASP A 80 5.33 -14.33 -0.85
N LEU A 81 6.56 -14.17 -1.37
CA LEU A 81 6.82 -13.56 -2.68
C LEU A 81 6.80 -14.54 -3.85
N ALA A 82 7.08 -15.82 -3.62
CA ALA A 82 7.14 -16.84 -4.67
C ALA A 82 5.87 -16.87 -5.54
N PRO A 83 4.64 -16.88 -4.99
CA PRO A 83 3.43 -16.89 -5.81
C PRO A 83 3.32 -15.66 -6.73
N ILE A 84 3.71 -14.48 -6.24
CA ILE A 84 3.65 -13.23 -7.02
C ILE A 84 4.63 -13.27 -8.19
N ALA A 85 5.84 -13.79 -7.96
CA ALA A 85 6.85 -13.95 -9.00
C ALA A 85 6.44 -14.96 -10.07
N MET A 86 5.90 -16.11 -9.63
CA MET A 86 5.45 -17.19 -10.52
C MET A 86 4.24 -16.78 -11.34
N ASP A 87 3.26 -16.08 -10.75
CA ASP A 87 2.10 -15.54 -11.47
C ASP A 87 2.51 -14.52 -12.55
N ALA A 88 3.62 -13.80 -12.33
CA ALA A 88 4.21 -12.90 -13.31
C ALA A 88 5.09 -13.60 -14.36
N GLY A 89 5.22 -14.94 -14.30
CA GLY A 89 5.96 -15.76 -15.26
C GLY A 89 7.47 -15.87 -14.99
N TYR A 90 7.92 -15.49 -13.80
CA TYR A 90 9.31 -15.65 -13.39
C TYR A 90 9.53 -16.99 -12.68
N ASP A 91 10.73 -17.54 -12.87
CA ASP A 91 11.22 -18.64 -12.03
C ASP A 91 11.67 -18.08 -10.67
N PHE A 92 11.45 -18.84 -9.60
CA PHE A 92 11.71 -18.39 -8.23
C PHE A 92 12.38 -19.50 -7.42
N ASP A 93 13.54 -19.21 -6.85
CA ASP A 93 14.32 -20.16 -6.05
C ASP A 93 14.93 -19.48 -4.81
N PHE A 94 15.12 -20.26 -3.74
CA PHE A 94 15.65 -19.80 -2.47
C PHE A 94 16.63 -20.85 -1.88
N GLU A 95 17.91 -20.48 -1.74
CA GLU A 95 19.00 -21.27 -1.14
C GLU A 95 19.61 -20.58 0.09
#